data_AF-A0A845DU47-F1
#
_entry.id   AF-A0A845DU47-F1
#
_cell.length_a   1.000
_cell.length_b   1.000
_cell.length_c   1.000
_cell.angle_alpha   90.00
_cell.angle_beta   90.00
_cell.angle_gamma   90.00
#
_symmetry.space_group_name_H-M   'P 1'
#
loop_
_entity.id
_entity.type
_entity.pdbx_description
1 polymer ?
#
loop_
_entity_poly.entity_id
_entity_poly.type
_entity_poly.pdbx_seq_one_letter_code
_entity_poly.pdbx_strand_id
1 'polypeptide(L)'
;PTLLGDALKGAAAVLLIRYAAGAFFPNMDAVAIAAAAALTGAAAVVGHNWSLYLGFKGGAGGITTAATIMAISPLIGGVVWLVGLLLIWWSRMASIGTYSVSVTSLVCAVVFAIAGQTPWPYVIFGLVAYLAVTISLSRNRQALRDGEERVITLW
;
A
#
# COMPACT_ATOMS: atom_id res chain seq x y z
N PRO A 1 6.27 -17.08 5.54
CA PRO A 1 5.23 -16.96 6.59
C PRO A 1 4.82 -15.52 6.94
N THR A 2 5.74 -14.55 6.96
CA THR A 2 5.44 -13.14 7.33
C THR A 2 4.74 -12.33 6.22
N LEU A 3 5.10 -12.54 4.95
CA LEU A 3 4.54 -11.81 3.79
C LEU A 3 3.01 -11.91 3.66
N LEU A 4 2.47 -13.12 3.86
CA LEU A 4 1.02 -13.35 3.81
C LEU A 4 0.30 -12.68 4.99
N GLY A 5 0.88 -12.74 6.20
CA GLY A 5 0.33 -12.06 7.37
C GLY A 5 0.31 -10.53 7.21
N ASP A 6 1.35 -9.97 6.58
CA ASP A 6 1.45 -8.55 6.29
C ASP A 6 0.49 -8.09 5.19
N ALA A 7 0.27 -8.90 4.16
CA ALA A 7 -0.77 -8.65 3.15
C ALA A 7 -2.16 -8.71 3.77
N LEU A 8 -2.42 -9.75 4.57
CA LEU A 8 -3.73 -10.01 5.18
C LEU A 8 -4.14 -8.91 6.14
N LYS A 9 -3.25 -8.39 7.00
CA LYS A 9 -3.65 -7.35 7.96
C LYS A 9 -4.12 -6.06 7.28
N GLY A 10 -3.48 -5.66 6.18
CA GLY A 10 -3.86 -4.49 5.41
C GLY A 10 -5.20 -4.67 4.69
N ALA A 11 -5.34 -5.79 3.97
CA ALA A 11 -6.57 -6.12 3.27
C ALA A 11 -7.75 -6.34 4.23
N ALA A 12 -7.55 -7.09 5.32
CA ALA A 12 -8.57 -7.39 6.30
C ALA A 12 -9.06 -6.12 7.01
N ALA A 13 -8.17 -5.18 7.35
CA ALA A 13 -8.57 -3.92 7.97
C ALA A 13 -9.53 -3.11 7.07
N VAL A 14 -9.24 -3.04 5.76
CA VAL A 14 -10.09 -2.36 4.78
C VAL A 14 -11.42 -3.09 4.56
N LEU A 15 -11.40 -4.41 4.48
CA LEU A 15 -12.63 -5.21 4.30
C LEU A 15 -13.53 -5.13 5.54
N LEU A 16 -12.95 -5.16 6.74
CA LEU A 16 -13.68 -5.03 8.00
C LEU A 16 -14.35 -3.67 8.12
N ILE A 17 -13.67 -2.57 7.81
CA ILE A 17 -14.29 -1.24 7.92
C ILE A 17 -15.40 -1.05 6.88
N ARG A 18 -15.27 -1.63 5.69
CA ARG A 18 -16.35 -1.61 4.68
C ARG A 18 -17.56 -2.42 5.12
N TYR A 19 -17.34 -3.62 5.64
CA TYR A 19 -18.40 -4.46 6.16
C TYR A 19 -19.09 -3.80 7.35
N ALA A 20 -18.32 -3.28 8.31
CA ALA A 20 -18.87 -2.59 9.48
C ALA A 20 -19.63 -1.32 9.08
N ALA A 21 -19.13 -0.52 8.14
CA ALA A 21 -19.84 0.65 7.65
C ALA A 21 -21.18 0.27 7.02
N GLY A 22 -21.23 -0.77 6.18
CA GLY A 22 -22.47 -1.25 5.58
C GLY A 22 -23.46 -1.86 6.60
N ALA A 23 -22.96 -2.55 7.63
CA ALA A 23 -23.79 -3.22 8.62
C ALA A 23 -24.33 -2.28 9.71
N PHE A 24 -23.51 -1.35 10.21
CA PHE A 24 -23.86 -0.48 11.34
C PHE A 24 -24.31 0.93 10.91
N PHE A 25 -23.92 1.37 9.70
CA PHE A 25 -24.24 2.70 9.19
C PHE A 25 -24.80 2.64 7.75
N PRO A 26 -25.97 2.01 7.53
CA PRO A 26 -26.52 1.77 6.19
C PRO A 26 -26.84 3.06 5.40
N ASN A 27 -27.01 4.20 6.08
CA ASN A 27 -27.27 5.51 5.46
C ASN A 27 -26.00 6.35 5.27
N MET A 28 -24.82 5.78 5.50
CA MET A 28 -23.55 6.49 5.35
C MET A 28 -23.25 6.75 3.87
N ASP A 29 -22.85 7.98 3.57
CA ASP A 29 -22.48 8.37 2.21
C ASP A 29 -21.31 7.49 1.69
N ALA A 30 -21.37 7.08 0.43
CA ALA A 30 -20.36 6.26 -0.22
C ALA A 30 -18.97 6.91 -0.16
N VAL A 31 -18.91 8.25 -0.22
CA VAL A 31 -17.67 9.01 -0.08
C VAL A 31 -17.10 8.88 1.34
N ALA A 32 -17.96 8.89 2.38
CA ALA A 32 -17.54 8.73 3.76
C ALA A 32 -17.02 7.30 4.04
N ILE A 33 -17.66 6.28 3.47
CA ILE A 33 -17.17 4.88 3.54
C ILE A 33 -15.82 4.76 2.82
N ALA A 34 -15.67 5.38 1.65
CA ALA A 34 -14.42 5.40 0.90
C ALA A 34 -13.30 6.10 1.69
N ALA A 35 -13.62 7.20 2.38
CA ALA A 35 -12.67 7.91 3.24
C ALA A 35 -12.26 7.07 4.46
N ALA A 36 -13.21 6.41 5.12
CA ALA A 36 -12.91 5.49 6.22
C ALA A 36 -11.98 4.35 5.74
N ALA A 37 -12.31 3.71 4.62
CA ALA A 37 -11.47 2.67 4.02
C ALA A 37 -10.05 3.15 3.68
N ALA A 38 -9.92 4.34 3.08
CA ALA A 38 -8.63 4.93 2.73
C ALA A 38 -7.79 5.24 3.98
N LEU A 39 -8.39 5.84 5.01
CA LEU A 39 -7.71 6.18 6.25
C LEU A 39 -7.30 4.93 7.03
N THR A 40 -8.18 3.93 7.12
CA THR A 40 -7.86 2.64 7.76
C THR A 40 -6.74 1.92 7.03
N GLY A 41 -6.79 1.88 5.70
CA GLY A 41 -5.72 1.30 4.89
C GLY A 41 -4.39 2.03 5.07
N ALA A 42 -4.42 3.37 5.10
CA ALA A 42 -3.24 4.19 5.31
C ALA A 42 -2.63 3.95 6.71
N ALA A 43 -3.47 3.89 7.75
CA ALA A 43 -3.04 3.57 9.10
C ALA A 43 -2.42 2.16 9.20
N ALA A 44 -2.96 1.17 8.48
CA ALA A 44 -2.40 -0.18 8.44
C ALA A 44 -1.00 -0.22 7.78
N VAL A 45 -0.79 0.53 6.69
CA VAL A 45 0.52 0.65 6.04
C VAL A 45 1.51 1.38 6.94
N VAL A 46 1.13 2.51 7.54
CA VAL A 46 1.97 3.28 8.46
C VAL A 46 2.34 2.44 9.69
N GLY A 47 1.39 1.73 10.29
CA GLY A 47 1.63 0.85 11.44
C GLY A 47 2.48 -0.38 11.10
N HIS A 48 2.49 -0.84 9.85
CA HIS A 48 3.44 -1.87 9.40
C HIS A 48 4.85 -1.29 9.24
N ASN A 49 4.99 -0.09 8.65
CA ASN A 49 6.29 0.55 8.42
C ASN A 49 6.95 1.01 9.73
N TRP A 50 6.14 1.51 10.67
CA TRP A 50 6.58 1.98 11.98
C TRP A 50 5.77 1.33 13.09
N SER A 51 6.03 0.04 13.32
CA SER A 51 5.35 -0.70 14.37
C SER A 51 5.74 -0.18 15.76
N LEU A 52 4.74 0.20 16.56
CA LEU A 52 4.91 0.59 17.97
C LEU A 52 5.60 -0.50 18.78
N TYR A 53 5.25 -1.77 18.53
CA TYR A 53 5.81 -2.94 19.23
C TYR A 53 7.29 -3.19 18.93
N LEU A 54 7.81 -2.65 17.82
CA LEU A 54 9.20 -2.80 17.39
C LEU A 54 10.00 -1.50 17.59
N GLY A 55 9.50 -0.57 18.42
CA GLY A 55 10.16 0.71 18.67
C GLY A 55 10.22 1.61 17.44
N PHE A 56 9.11 1.68 16.68
CA PHE A 56 9.00 2.41 15.41
C PHE A 56 10.01 1.93 14.34
N LYS A 57 10.36 0.64 14.37
CA LYS A 57 11.14 -0.02 13.33
C LYS A 57 10.25 -1.04 12.61
N GLY A 58 10.36 -1.13 11.30
CA GLY A 58 9.50 -2.00 10.50
C GLY A 58 10.00 -2.13 9.07
N GLY A 59 9.22 -2.81 8.24
CA GLY A 59 9.53 -3.04 6.83
C GLY A 59 9.20 -1.85 5.92
N ALA A 60 9.54 -1.96 4.64
CA ALA A 60 9.20 -0.97 3.62
C ALA A 60 7.71 -0.96 3.24
N GLY A 61 6.97 -2.03 3.54
CA GLY A 61 5.52 -2.10 3.38
C GLY A 61 5.02 -2.29 1.94
N GLY A 62 5.84 -2.76 1.01
CA GLY A 62 5.44 -2.95 -0.40
C GLY A 62 4.24 -3.88 -0.57
N ILE A 63 4.31 -5.11 -0.04
CA ILE A 63 3.21 -6.08 -0.13
C ILE A 63 1.99 -5.65 0.68
N THR A 64 2.18 -5.03 1.85
CA THR A 64 1.09 -4.45 2.64
C THR A 64 0.35 -3.40 1.81
N THR A 65 1.08 -2.50 1.14
CA THR A 65 0.50 -1.46 0.29
C THR A 65 -0.25 -2.07 -0.90
N ALA A 66 0.36 -3.03 -1.60
CA ALA A 66 -0.25 -3.72 -2.75
C ALA A 66 -1.53 -4.47 -2.37
N ALA A 67 -1.54 -5.20 -1.25
CA ALA A 67 -2.71 -5.91 -0.76
C ALA A 67 -3.82 -4.95 -0.29
N THR A 68 -3.43 -3.86 0.39
CA THR A 68 -4.38 -2.86 0.89
C THR A 68 -5.08 -2.12 -0.26
N ILE A 69 -4.33 -1.68 -1.27
CA ILE A 69 -4.95 -1.01 -2.43
C ILE A 69 -5.84 -1.95 -3.23
N MET A 70 -5.51 -3.24 -3.30
CA MET A 70 -6.36 -4.27 -3.92
C MET A 70 -7.70 -4.42 -3.19
N ALA A 71 -7.70 -4.34 -1.85
CA ALA A 71 -8.92 -4.34 -1.06
C ALA A 71 -9.73 -3.03 -1.18
N ILE A 72 -9.05 -1.89 -1.37
CA ILE A 72 -9.70 -0.59 -1.59
C ILE A 72 -10.34 -0.55 -2.99
N SER A 73 -9.58 -0.81 -4.03
CA SER A 73 -10.04 -0.78 -5.41
C SER A 73 -9.37 -1.92 -6.17
N PRO A 74 -10.11 -2.99 -6.53
CA PRO A 74 -9.56 -4.08 -7.32
C PRO A 74 -9.01 -3.63 -8.67
N LEU A 75 -9.59 -2.57 -9.27
CA LEU A 75 -9.11 -1.95 -10.50
C LEU A 75 -7.71 -1.35 -10.33
N ILE A 76 -7.53 -0.48 -9.34
CA ILE A 76 -6.23 0.14 -9.06
C ILE A 76 -5.24 -0.93 -8.60
N GLY A 77 -5.67 -1.81 -7.70
CA GLY A 77 -4.84 -2.88 -7.17
C GLY A 77 -4.35 -3.82 -8.27
N GLY A 78 -5.19 -4.20 -9.22
CA GLY A 78 -4.78 -5.04 -10.35
C GLY A 78 -3.62 -4.44 -11.14
N VAL A 79 -3.69 -3.13 -11.44
CA VAL A 79 -2.60 -2.41 -12.14
C VAL A 79 -1.34 -2.35 -11.26
N VAL A 80 -1.50 -2.03 -9.98
CA VAL A 80 -0.38 -1.95 -9.03
C VAL A 80 0.34 -3.29 -8.86
N TRP A 81 -0.41 -4.39 -8.74
CA TRP A 81 0.16 -5.73 -8.64
C TRP A 81 0.88 -6.14 -9.93
N LEU A 82 0.28 -5.85 -11.09
CA LEU A 82 0.89 -6.13 -12.38
C LEU A 82 2.21 -5.39 -12.53
N VAL A 83 2.22 -4.07 -12.35
CA VAL A 83 3.43 -3.24 -12.48
C VAL A 83 4.49 -3.63 -11.45
N GLY A 84 4.09 -3.81 -10.19
CA GLY A 84 5.00 -4.20 -9.12
C GLY A 84 5.66 -5.56 -9.36
N LEU A 85 4.88 -6.56 -9.78
CA LEU A 85 5.42 -7.89 -10.07
C LEU A 85 6.36 -7.88 -11.28
N LEU A 86 6.00 -7.15 -12.34
CA LEU A 86 6.80 -7.05 -13.57
C LEU A 86 8.15 -6.36 -13.29
N LEU A 87 8.14 -5.29 -12.48
CA LEU A 87 9.36 -4.60 -12.09
C LEU A 87 10.22 -5.42 -11.13
N ILE A 88 9.63 -6.16 -10.18
CA ILE A 88 10.40 -7.08 -9.33
C ILE A 88 11.03 -8.19 -10.19
N TRP A 89 10.28 -8.75 -11.14
CA TRP A 89 10.77 -9.82 -12.01
C TRP A 89 11.93 -9.37 -12.90
N TRP A 90 11.85 -8.17 -13.48
CA TRP A 90 12.94 -7.61 -14.28
C TRP A 90 14.12 -7.18 -13.40
N SER A 91 13.87 -6.32 -12.41
CA SER A 91 14.94 -5.68 -11.65
C SER A 91 15.60 -6.58 -10.61
N ARG A 92 14.93 -7.65 -10.18
CA ARG A 92 15.33 -8.55 -9.08
C ARG A 92 15.62 -7.82 -7.77
N MET A 93 15.04 -6.64 -7.58
CA MET A 93 15.22 -5.79 -6.41
C MET A 93 13.87 -5.53 -5.72
N ALA A 94 13.78 -5.89 -4.43
CA ALA A 94 12.56 -5.69 -3.64
C ALA A 94 12.25 -4.20 -3.41
N SER A 95 13.27 -3.34 -3.37
CA SER A 95 13.16 -1.89 -3.22
C SER A 95 12.48 -1.24 -4.40
N ILE A 96 12.90 -1.59 -5.62
CA ILE A 96 12.28 -1.13 -6.87
C ILE A 96 10.83 -1.58 -6.95
N GLY A 97 10.56 -2.85 -6.61
CA GLY A 97 9.20 -3.35 -6.47
C GLY A 97 8.35 -2.52 -5.51
N THR A 98 8.85 -2.29 -4.30
CA THR A 98 8.12 -1.56 -3.26
C THR A 98 7.89 -0.09 -3.63
N TYR A 99 8.89 0.57 -4.20
CA TYR A 99 8.77 1.95 -4.67
C TYR A 99 7.81 2.06 -5.86
N SER A 100 7.88 1.12 -6.80
CA SER A 100 6.96 1.11 -7.95
C SER A 100 5.51 0.88 -7.53
N VAL A 101 5.25 0.01 -6.56
CA VAL A 101 3.91 -0.20 -5.99
C VAL A 101 3.37 1.10 -5.40
N SER A 102 4.19 1.84 -4.66
CA SER A 102 3.72 3.08 -4.01
C SER A 102 3.45 4.19 -5.03
N VAL A 103 4.34 4.39 -5.99
CA VAL A 103 4.19 5.38 -7.08
C VAL A 103 2.99 5.03 -7.96
N THR A 104 2.88 3.78 -8.41
CA THR A 104 1.78 3.33 -9.25
C THR A 104 0.44 3.46 -8.53
N SER A 105 0.39 3.21 -7.22
CA SER A 105 -0.84 3.39 -6.43
C SER A 105 -1.32 4.84 -6.44
N LEU A 106 -0.41 5.80 -6.24
CA LEU A 106 -0.73 7.23 -6.24
C LEU A 106 -1.15 7.71 -7.63
N VAL A 107 -0.36 7.41 -8.65
CA VAL A 107 -0.65 7.82 -10.03
C VAL A 107 -1.99 7.27 -10.48
N CYS A 108 -2.25 5.97 -10.28
CA CYS A 108 -3.53 5.38 -10.62
C CYS A 108 -4.67 6.02 -9.82
N ALA A 109 -4.53 6.19 -8.50
CA ALA A 109 -5.57 6.82 -7.69
C ALA A 109 -5.93 8.23 -8.20
N VAL A 110 -4.94 9.03 -8.60
CA VAL A 110 -5.17 10.37 -9.19
C VAL A 110 -5.85 10.27 -10.54
N VAL A 111 -5.35 9.44 -11.46
CA VAL A 111 -5.89 9.31 -12.81
C VAL A 111 -7.34 8.80 -12.78
N PHE A 112 -7.63 7.76 -11.99
CA PHE A 112 -8.99 7.22 -11.86
C PHE A 112 -9.93 8.19 -11.11
N ALA A 113 -9.43 9.01 -10.18
CA ALA A 113 -10.23 10.05 -9.54
C ALA A 113 -10.60 11.17 -10.51
N ILE A 114 -9.65 11.65 -11.32
CA ILE A 114 -9.90 12.67 -12.36
C ILE A 114 -10.89 12.13 -13.42
N ALA A 115 -10.79 10.85 -13.77
CA ALA A 115 -11.71 10.18 -14.70
C ALA A 115 -13.11 9.90 -14.10
N GLY A 116 -13.37 10.24 -12.83
CA GLY A 116 -14.64 9.98 -12.16
C GLY A 116 -14.92 8.51 -11.85
N GLN A 117 -13.91 7.64 -11.99
CA GLN A 117 -14.02 6.18 -11.79
C GLN A 117 -13.86 5.79 -10.32
N THR A 118 -13.12 6.59 -9.54
CA THR A 118 -12.89 6.32 -8.11
C THR A 118 -13.05 7.56 -7.25
N PRO A 119 -13.48 7.43 -5.99
CA PRO A 119 -13.58 8.57 -5.07
C PRO A 119 -12.21 9.19 -4.75
N TRP A 120 -12.18 10.52 -4.63
CA TRP A 120 -11.01 11.29 -4.20
C TRP A 120 -10.32 10.81 -2.92
N PRO A 121 -11.02 10.26 -1.90
CA PRO A 121 -10.35 9.73 -0.73
C PRO A 121 -9.29 8.64 -1.00
N TYR A 122 -9.35 7.93 -2.12
CA TYR A 122 -8.32 6.94 -2.47
C TYR A 122 -6.99 7.61 -2.85
N VAL A 123 -7.01 8.86 -3.31
CA VAL A 123 -5.81 9.67 -3.55
C VAL A 123 -5.08 9.93 -2.23
N ILE A 124 -5.82 10.15 -1.14
CA ILE A 124 -5.25 10.34 0.20
C ILE A 124 -4.50 9.07 0.62
N PHE A 125 -5.09 7.89 0.42
CA PHE A 125 -4.39 6.63 0.67
C PHE A 125 -3.12 6.52 -0.17
N GLY A 126 -3.21 6.77 -1.49
CA GLY A 126 -2.05 6.70 -2.39
C GLY A 126 -0.92 7.65 -1.98
N LEU A 127 -1.27 8.86 -1.54
CA LEU A 127 -0.32 9.85 -1.07
C LEU A 127 0.38 9.40 0.21
N VAL A 128 -0.39 8.93 1.20
CA VAL A 128 0.18 8.44 2.46
C VAL A 128 1.03 7.20 2.22
N ALA A 129 0.60 6.27 1.38
CA ALA A 129 1.38 5.09 1.01
C ALA A 129 2.69 5.47 0.32
N TYR A 130 2.66 6.40 -0.64
CA TYR A 130 3.84 6.92 -1.31
C TYR A 130 4.85 7.54 -0.32
N LEU A 131 4.38 8.43 0.55
CA LEU A 131 5.23 9.05 1.57
C LEU A 131 5.76 8.02 2.56
N ALA A 132 4.91 7.12 3.05
CA ALA A 132 5.27 6.09 4.02
C ALA A 132 6.36 5.16 3.49
N VAL A 133 6.22 4.70 2.24
CA VAL A 133 7.19 3.86 1.56
C VAL A 133 8.49 4.62 1.31
N THR A 134 8.40 5.87 0.82
CA THR A 134 9.59 6.69 0.53
C THR A 134 10.40 6.96 1.79
N ILE A 135 9.75 7.29 2.91
CA ILE A 135 10.45 7.51 4.19
C ILE A 135 11.03 6.18 4.72
N SER A 136 10.28 5.08 4.65
CA SER A 136 10.77 3.77 5.11
C SER A 136 12.00 3.32 4.32
N LEU A 137 11.99 3.46 2.99
CA LEU A 137 13.14 3.22 2.12
C LEU A 137 14.29 4.19 2.41
N SER A 138 13.98 5.46 2.73
CA SER A 138 15.01 6.46 3.04
C SER A 138 15.79 6.15 4.33
N ARG A 139 15.17 5.44 5.28
CA ARG A 139 15.86 4.98 6.49
C ARG A 139 16.90 3.89 6.20
N ASN A 140 16.77 3.23 5.05
CA ASN A 140 17.70 2.24 4.51
C ASN A 140 18.61 2.82 3.41
N ARG A 141 18.59 4.14 3.18
CA ARG A 141 19.25 4.79 2.03
C ARG A 141 20.78 4.77 2.09
N GLN A 142 21.38 4.56 3.26
CA GLN A 142 22.82 4.33 3.38
C GLN A 142 23.20 3.00 2.71
N ALA A 143 22.53 1.89 3.05
CA ALA A 143 22.75 0.60 2.40
C ALA A 143 22.45 0.59 0.87
N LEU A 144 21.43 1.35 0.42
CA LEU A 144 21.13 1.56 -1.00
C LEU A 144 22.23 2.34 -1.74
N ARG A 145 22.78 3.38 -1.11
CA ARG A 145 23.86 4.20 -1.69
C ARG A 145 25.19 3.48 -1.72
N ASP A 146 25.42 2.60 -0.75
CA ASP A 146 26.66 1.84 -0.61
C ASP A 146 26.69 0.60 -1.51
N GLY A 147 25.62 0.36 -2.30
CA GLY A 147 25.56 -0.75 -3.25
C GLY A 147 25.40 -2.13 -2.61
N GLU A 148 25.16 -2.20 -1.30
CA GLU A 148 24.99 -3.45 -0.54
C GLU A 148 23.56 -4.03 -0.62
N GLU A 149 22.73 -3.53 -1.55
CA GLU A 149 21.38 -4.03 -1.65
C GLU A 149 21.38 -5.48 -2.14
N ARG A 150 20.81 -6.36 -1.31
CA ARG A 150 20.71 -7.78 -1.63
C ARG A 150 19.84 -7.95 -2.86
N VAL A 151 20.49 -8.24 -3.99
CA VAL A 151 19.84 -8.79 -5.18
C VAL A 151 19.12 -10.06 -4.75
N ILE A 152 17.84 -10.17 -5.09
CA ILE A 152 17.07 -11.37 -4.81
C ILE A 152 17.57 -12.45 -5.78
N THR A 153 18.50 -13.30 -5.33
CA THR A 153 18.79 -14.59 -5.98
C THR A 153 17.64 -15.53 -5.65
N LEU A 154 16.58 -15.47 -6.45
CA LEU A 154 15.81 -16.67 -6.75
C LEU A 154 16.74 -17.51 -7.62
N TRP A 155 16.97 -18.77 -7.26
CA TRP A 155 17.98 -19.73 -7.77
C TRP A 155 19.27 -19.78 -6.94
#